data_AF-A0A1A7Y8D0-F1
#
_entry.id   AF-A0A1A7Y8D0-F1
#
_cell.length_a   1.000
_cell.length_b   1.000
_cell.length_c   1.000
_cell.angle_alpha   90.00
_cell.angle_beta   90.00
_cell.angle_gamma   90.00
#
_symmetry.space_group_name_H-M   'P 1'
#
loop_
_entity.id
_entity.type
_entity.pdbx_description
1 polymer ?
#
loop_
_entity_poly.entity_id
_entity_poly.type
_entity_poly.pdbx_seq_one_letter_code
_entity_poly.pdbx_strand_id
1 'polypeptide(L)'
;DWCLDQLETIQTHRSVSEMASNKFKRMLNRELSHLSEMSRSGNQVSEYISTTFLDKQNEVEIPSPTLREREKPMCHISGVKKLTHSSSLSNSTLPRFGVKTEHEEALARELDDLNKWGLNIFHVAEFSNNRPLSCIMFAIFQERDLLKTFRIPVDTFVTYVMTLEDHYHANVAYHNSLHAADVTQSTHVLLSSPALDAVFTDLEILAALFAAAIHDVDHPGVSNQFL
;
A
#
# COMPACT_ATOMS: atom_id res chain seq x y z
N ASP A 1 34.85 13.57 26.51
CA ASP A 1 35.25 14.60 25.52
C ASP A 1 35.83 13.98 24.26
N TRP A 2 36.99 13.32 24.30
CA TRP A 2 37.58 12.66 23.12
C TRP A 2 36.67 11.61 22.44
N CYS A 3 35.95 10.78 23.21
CA CYS A 3 35.00 9.81 22.63
C CYS A 3 33.76 10.47 21.99
N LEU A 4 33.35 11.66 22.47
CA LEU A 4 32.21 12.41 21.92
C LEU A 4 32.64 13.14 20.64
N ASP A 5 33.85 13.70 20.63
CA ASP A 5 34.49 14.32 19.47
C ASP A 5 34.76 13.30 18.34
N GLN A 6 35.16 12.07 18.70
CA GLN A 6 35.27 10.95 17.75
C GLN A 6 33.89 10.48 17.23
N LEU A 7 32.85 10.52 18.08
CA LEU A 7 31.48 10.18 17.67
C LEU A 7 30.88 11.23 16.71
N GLU A 8 31.16 12.51 16.92
CA GLU A 8 30.75 13.60 16.03
C GLU A 8 31.54 13.60 14.71
N THR A 9 32.84 13.28 14.74
CA THR A 9 33.65 13.21 13.50
C THR A 9 33.32 11.98 12.63
N ILE A 10 32.80 10.89 13.21
CA ILE A 10 32.28 9.71 12.48
C ILE A 10 30.94 10.00 11.76
N GLN A 11 30.22 11.08 12.10
CA GLN A 11 28.89 11.39 11.54
C GLN A 11 28.88 11.94 10.10
N THR A 12 29.92 11.75 9.28
CA THR A 12 29.97 12.38 7.95
C THR A 12 29.90 11.46 6.74
N HIS A 13 29.59 10.16 6.88
CA HIS A 13 29.29 9.34 5.68
C HIS A 13 28.15 8.32 5.77
N ARG A 14 27.71 7.89 6.96
CA ARG A 14 26.64 6.88 7.09
C ARG A 14 25.72 7.16 8.27
N SER A 15 24.41 7.15 8.03
CA SER A 15 23.40 7.37 9.07
C SER A 15 23.34 6.21 10.07
N VAL A 16 22.83 6.43 11.28
CA VAL A 16 22.56 5.36 12.27
C VAL A 16 21.65 4.28 11.69
N SER A 17 20.67 4.68 10.87
CA SER A 17 19.80 3.77 10.11
C SER A 17 20.59 2.84 9.18
N GLU A 18 21.60 3.37 8.48
CA GLU A 18 22.44 2.60 7.58
C GLU A 18 23.33 1.60 8.33
N MET A 19 23.87 1.98 9.49
CA MET A 19 24.62 1.06 10.34
C MET A 19 23.75 -0.10 10.84
N ALA A 20 22.52 0.20 11.28
CA ALA A 20 21.56 -0.81 11.71
C ALA A 20 21.14 -1.74 10.55
N SER A 21 20.82 -1.17 9.39
CA SER A 21 20.47 -1.92 8.18
C SER A 21 21.58 -2.86 7.74
N ASN A 22 22.83 -2.38 7.69
CA ASN A 22 23.99 -3.21 7.35
C ASN A 22 24.20 -4.38 8.33
N LYS A 23 23.99 -4.15 9.63
CA LYS A 23 24.06 -5.21 10.63
C LYS A 23 22.95 -6.25 10.41
N PHE A 24 21.72 -5.81 10.15
CA PHE A 24 20.60 -6.71 9.88
C PHE A 24 20.83 -7.53 8.61
N LYS A 25 21.28 -6.91 7.51
CA LYS A 25 21.62 -7.59 6.26
C LYS A 25 22.66 -8.71 6.47
N ARG A 26 23.71 -8.45 7.25
CA ARG A 26 24.73 -9.47 7.59
C ARG A 26 24.17 -10.62 8.41
N MET A 27 23.30 -10.32 9.39
CA MET A 27 22.64 -11.35 10.18
C MET A 27 21.72 -12.21 9.31
N LEU A 28 20.88 -11.59 8.49
CA LEU A 28 19.97 -12.28 7.58
C LEU A 28 20.74 -13.18 6.60
N ASN A 29 21.80 -12.67 5.98
CA ASN A 29 22.64 -13.47 5.08
C ASN A 29 23.17 -14.74 5.72
N ARG A 30 23.59 -14.67 7.00
CA ARG A 30 24.09 -15.86 7.71
C ARG A 30 23.01 -16.91 7.90
N GLU A 31 21.81 -16.50 8.30
CA GLU A 31 20.67 -17.41 8.50
C GLU A 31 20.19 -18.01 7.17
N LEU A 32 20.21 -17.22 6.09
CA LEU A 32 19.86 -17.67 4.74
C LEU A 32 20.88 -18.67 4.17
N SER A 33 22.19 -18.44 4.38
CA SER A 33 23.22 -19.43 4.00
C SER A 33 23.01 -20.76 4.72
N HIS A 34 22.75 -20.73 6.03
CA HIS A 34 22.46 -21.95 6.78
C HIS A 34 21.20 -22.65 6.27
N LEU A 35 20.10 -21.92 6.04
CA LEU A 35 18.86 -22.46 5.49
C LEU A 35 19.05 -23.09 4.10
N SER A 36 19.88 -22.46 3.27
CA SER A 36 20.19 -22.90 1.91
C SER A 36 20.88 -24.28 1.89
N GLU A 37 21.77 -24.54 2.86
CA GLU A 37 22.50 -25.80 2.97
C GLU A 37 21.64 -26.95 3.54
N MET A 38 20.53 -26.64 4.24
CA MET A 38 19.70 -27.66 4.90
C MET A 38 18.91 -28.52 3.91
N SER A 39 18.46 -27.97 2.78
CA SER A 39 17.71 -28.72 1.77
C SER A 39 17.56 -27.94 0.47
N ARG A 40 17.17 -28.64 -0.61
CA ARG A 40 16.78 -27.99 -1.88
C ARG A 40 15.62 -26.99 -1.69
N SER A 41 14.65 -27.29 -0.83
CA SER A 41 13.56 -26.37 -0.51
C SER A 41 14.07 -25.15 0.25
N GLY A 42 14.98 -25.34 1.22
CA GLY A 42 15.63 -24.25 1.95
C GLY A 42 16.45 -23.34 1.03
N ASN A 43 17.14 -23.91 0.04
CA ASN A 43 17.85 -23.14 -0.99
C ASN A 43 16.90 -22.26 -1.81
N GLN A 44 15.77 -22.81 -2.29
CA GLN A 44 14.77 -22.03 -3.05
C GLN A 44 14.16 -20.90 -2.22
N VAL A 45 13.84 -21.17 -0.94
CA VAL A 45 13.30 -20.14 -0.03
C VAL A 45 14.35 -19.06 0.26
N SER A 46 15.62 -19.45 0.46
CA SER A 46 16.72 -18.52 0.68
C SER A 46 16.93 -17.60 -0.52
N GLU A 47 16.89 -18.15 -1.73
CA GLU A 47 17.01 -17.37 -2.97
C GLU A 47 15.84 -16.41 -3.13
N TYR A 48 14.61 -16.85 -2.86
CA TYR A 48 13.43 -15.99 -2.88
C TYR A 48 13.54 -14.82 -1.89
N ILE A 49 13.89 -15.09 -0.62
CA ILE A 49 14.04 -14.04 0.41
C ILE A 49 15.13 -13.06 -0.01
N SER A 50 16.27 -13.56 -0.48
CA SER A 50 17.39 -12.70 -0.88
C SER A 50 17.04 -11.81 -2.06
N THR A 51 16.39 -12.36 -3.08
CA THR A 51 16.05 -11.60 -4.29
C THR A 51 14.89 -10.63 -4.09
N THR A 52 14.03 -10.87 -3.11
CA THR A 52 12.83 -10.06 -2.85
C THR A 52 13.06 -8.96 -1.80
N PHE A 53 13.80 -9.27 -0.72
CA PHE A 53 13.90 -8.39 0.46
C PHE A 53 15.31 -7.83 0.72
N LEU A 54 16.33 -8.26 -0.02
CA LEU A 54 17.68 -7.68 0.06
C LEU A 54 17.98 -6.87 -1.19
N ASP A 55 18.46 -5.64 -1.01
CA ASP A 55 19.04 -4.88 -2.10
C ASP A 55 20.25 -5.62 -2.68
N LYS A 56 20.30 -5.79 -4.00
CA LYS A 56 21.56 -6.08 -4.69
C LYS A 56 22.49 -4.90 -4.41
N GLN A 57 23.74 -5.16 -4.04
CA GLN A 57 24.75 -4.10 -3.87
C GLN A 57 24.87 -3.28 -5.18
N ASN A 58 24.14 -2.18 -5.29
CA ASN A 58 24.69 -0.99 -5.90
C ASN A 58 25.52 -0.34 -4.79
N GLU A 59 26.82 -0.66 -4.75
CA GLU A 59 27.75 0.35 -4.26
C GLU A 59 27.49 1.59 -5.12
N VAL A 60 26.80 2.57 -4.53
CA VAL A 60 26.76 3.91 -5.10
C VAL A 60 28.16 4.48 -4.85
N GLU A 61 29.15 4.05 -5.65
CA GLU A 61 30.24 4.94 -6.00
C GLU A 61 29.56 6.13 -6.66
N ILE A 62 29.50 7.24 -5.94
CA ILE A 62 29.00 8.53 -6.43
C ILE A 62 29.80 8.85 -7.70
N PRO A 63 29.22 8.75 -8.91
CA PRO A 63 29.91 9.23 -10.08
C PRO A 63 29.86 10.76 -10.02
N SER A 64 31.01 11.40 -10.17
CA SER A 64 31.17 12.83 -10.45
C SER A 64 30.09 13.34 -11.42
N PRO A 65 29.66 14.62 -11.33
CA PRO A 65 28.49 15.10 -12.03
C PRO A 65 28.77 15.17 -13.53
N THR A 66 28.45 14.09 -14.23
CA THR A 66 28.19 14.11 -15.67
C THR A 66 26.70 13.90 -15.85
N LEU A 67 26.08 14.82 -16.60
CA LEU A 67 24.67 14.87 -16.92
C LEU A 67 24.19 13.50 -17.43
N ARG A 68 23.59 12.69 -16.54
CA ARG A 68 22.90 11.46 -16.93
C ARG A 68 21.47 11.82 -17.29
N GLU A 69 21.05 11.39 -18.48
CA GLU A 69 19.66 11.51 -18.93
C GLU A 69 18.73 10.86 -17.91
N ARG A 70 17.63 11.57 -17.67
CA ARG A 70 16.61 11.30 -16.66
C ARG A 70 16.04 9.89 -16.84
N GLU A 71 16.46 8.93 -16.00
CA GLU A 71 15.77 7.65 -15.86
C GLU A 71 14.29 7.92 -15.54
N LYS A 72 13.40 7.31 -16.31
CA LYS A 72 11.96 7.50 -16.15
C LYS A 72 11.54 6.87 -14.81
N PRO A 73 10.84 7.61 -13.93
CA PRO A 73 10.34 7.03 -12.69
C PRO A 73 9.34 5.92 -13.00
N MET A 74 9.41 4.82 -12.23
CA MET A 74 8.56 3.63 -12.37
C MET A 74 7.05 3.91 -12.19
N CYS A 75 6.67 5.08 -11.69
CA CYS A 75 5.29 5.52 -11.61
C CYS A 75 4.84 6.20 -12.93
N HIS A 76 4.91 5.50 -14.06
CA HIS A 76 4.27 5.99 -15.28
C HIS A 76 2.90 5.34 -15.42
N ILE A 77 1.86 6.01 -14.92
CA ILE A 77 0.47 5.65 -15.21
C ILE A 77 0.29 5.73 -16.72
N SER A 78 0.23 4.57 -17.36
CA SER A 78 0.10 4.50 -18.81
C SER A 78 -1.38 4.47 -19.19
N GLY A 79 -1.83 5.50 -19.90
CA GLY A 79 -3.21 5.59 -20.37
C GLY A 79 -4.19 5.94 -19.26
N VAL A 80 -4.38 7.24 -19.03
CA VAL A 80 -5.60 7.74 -18.38
C VAL A 80 -6.77 7.27 -19.24
N LYS A 81 -7.44 6.18 -18.83
CA LYS A 81 -8.67 5.74 -19.50
C LYS A 81 -9.64 6.91 -19.44
N LYS A 82 -10.23 7.24 -20.59
CA LYS A 82 -11.28 8.28 -20.68
C LYS A 82 -12.34 7.95 -19.63
N LEU A 83 -12.70 8.91 -18.77
CA LEU A 83 -13.74 8.75 -17.75
C LEU A 83 -14.95 8.06 -18.37
N THR A 84 -15.13 6.78 -18.05
CA THR A 84 -16.30 5.97 -18.44
C THR A 84 -17.49 6.32 -17.54
N HIS A 85 -17.20 6.76 -16.32
CA HIS A 85 -18.16 7.38 -15.43
C HIS A 85 -18.32 8.85 -15.81
N SER A 86 -18.96 9.11 -16.96
CA SER A 86 -19.60 10.40 -17.16
C SER A 86 -20.54 10.61 -15.97
N SER A 87 -20.47 11.79 -15.35
CA SER A 87 -21.31 12.28 -14.27
C SER A 87 -22.80 11.92 -14.41
N SER A 88 -23.13 10.67 -14.10
CA SER A 88 -24.48 10.10 -14.15
C SER A 88 -25.05 9.89 -12.74
N LEU A 89 -24.42 10.51 -11.73
CA LEU A 89 -25.05 10.84 -10.45
C LEU A 89 -25.98 12.07 -10.59
N SER A 90 -26.45 12.39 -11.80
CA SER A 90 -27.55 13.33 -11.99
C SER A 90 -28.82 12.73 -11.38
N ASN A 91 -29.15 13.18 -10.17
CA ASN A 91 -30.43 12.99 -9.45
C ASN A 91 -30.75 11.61 -8.85
N SER A 92 -29.77 10.69 -8.69
CA SER A 92 -29.98 9.46 -7.91
C SER A 92 -29.37 9.56 -6.52
N THR A 93 -30.11 9.18 -5.49
CA THR A 93 -29.63 9.05 -4.10
C THR A 93 -28.30 8.30 -4.08
N LEU A 94 -27.30 8.86 -3.39
CA LEU A 94 -26.00 8.20 -3.24
C LEU A 94 -26.18 6.84 -2.57
N PRO A 95 -25.58 5.75 -3.10
CA PRO A 95 -25.66 4.45 -2.47
C PRO A 95 -25.11 4.46 -1.04
N ARG A 96 -25.76 3.73 -0.13
CA ARG A 96 -25.43 3.70 1.31
C ARG A 96 -23.96 3.39 1.60
N PHE A 97 -23.34 2.53 0.79
CA PHE A 97 -21.96 2.05 0.98
C PHE A 97 -20.99 2.57 -0.10
N GLY A 98 -21.36 3.64 -0.82
CA GLY A 98 -20.57 4.17 -1.94
C GLY A 98 -20.60 3.28 -3.20
N VAL A 99 -21.23 2.10 -3.13
CA VAL A 99 -21.38 1.13 -4.22
C VAL A 99 -22.84 0.70 -4.36
N LYS A 100 -23.29 0.42 -5.59
CA LYS A 100 -24.62 -0.13 -5.85
C LYS A 100 -24.58 -1.64 -5.71
N THR A 101 -25.46 -2.21 -4.89
CA THR A 101 -25.57 -3.66 -4.71
C THR A 101 -26.99 -4.06 -4.28
N GLU A 102 -27.42 -5.25 -4.67
CA GLU A 102 -28.67 -5.87 -4.16
C GLU A 102 -28.45 -6.54 -2.79
N HIS A 103 -27.20 -6.71 -2.37
CA HIS A 103 -26.80 -7.40 -1.15
C HIS A 103 -26.51 -6.45 0.03
N GLU A 104 -27.22 -5.31 0.12
CA GLU A 104 -26.94 -4.27 1.12
C GLU A 104 -26.88 -4.79 2.56
N GLU A 105 -27.80 -5.69 2.95
CA GLU A 105 -27.85 -6.25 4.31
C GLU A 105 -26.74 -7.29 4.59
N ALA A 106 -26.28 -8.00 3.56
CA ALA A 106 -25.12 -8.88 3.69
C ALA A 106 -23.83 -8.06 3.79
N LEU A 107 -23.69 -7.03 2.95
CA LEU A 107 -22.57 -6.11 2.98
C LEU A 107 -22.49 -5.37 4.33
N ALA A 108 -23.63 -4.91 4.86
CA ALA A 108 -23.69 -4.26 6.18
C ALA A 108 -23.11 -5.15 7.28
N ARG A 109 -23.47 -6.45 7.30
CA ARG A 109 -23.00 -7.41 8.30
C ARG A 109 -21.50 -7.65 8.23
N GLU A 110 -20.92 -7.70 7.03
CA GLU A 110 -19.46 -7.82 6.88
C GLU A 110 -18.76 -6.52 7.36
N LEU A 111 -19.36 -5.36 7.11
CA LEU A 111 -18.80 -4.07 7.55
C LEU A 111 -18.93 -3.81 9.06
N ASP A 112 -19.69 -4.59 9.81
CA ASP A 112 -19.66 -4.55 11.29
C ASP A 112 -18.26 -4.92 11.83
N ASP A 113 -17.46 -5.63 11.03
CA ASP A 113 -16.08 -6.01 11.34
C ASP A 113 -15.05 -5.02 10.77
N LEU A 114 -15.45 -3.84 10.27
CA LEU A 114 -14.56 -2.84 9.65
C LEU A 114 -13.34 -2.49 10.52
N ASN A 115 -13.54 -2.42 11.84
CA ASN A 115 -12.51 -2.08 12.82
C ASN A 115 -11.75 -3.30 13.37
N LYS A 116 -11.96 -4.49 12.81
CA LYS A 116 -11.37 -5.75 13.26
C LYS A 116 -10.41 -6.30 12.21
N TRP A 117 -9.34 -6.94 12.68
CA TRP A 117 -8.36 -7.61 11.82
C TRP A 117 -8.95 -8.78 11.02
N GLY A 118 -10.07 -9.35 11.48
CA GLY A 118 -10.70 -10.54 10.90
C GLY A 118 -11.77 -10.26 9.84
N LEU A 119 -11.91 -9.02 9.35
CA LEU A 119 -12.87 -8.70 8.29
C LEU A 119 -12.59 -9.56 7.05
N ASN A 120 -13.63 -10.18 6.49
CA ASN A 120 -13.50 -11.00 5.29
C ASN A 120 -13.63 -10.14 4.03
N ILE A 121 -12.49 -9.71 3.50
CA ILE A 121 -12.45 -8.83 2.32
C ILE A 121 -13.03 -9.52 1.06
N PHE A 122 -13.00 -10.85 0.99
CA PHE A 122 -13.58 -11.60 -0.14
C PHE A 122 -15.10 -11.52 -0.15
N HIS A 123 -15.76 -11.61 1.01
CA HIS A 123 -17.21 -11.41 1.11
C HIS A 123 -17.60 -9.96 0.80
N VAL A 124 -16.80 -8.98 1.25
CA VAL A 124 -17.01 -7.58 0.87
C VAL A 124 -16.95 -7.43 -0.65
N ALA A 125 -16.00 -8.07 -1.33
CA ALA A 125 -15.93 -8.05 -2.79
C ALA A 125 -17.18 -8.67 -3.45
N GLU A 126 -17.61 -9.84 -2.97
CA GLU A 126 -18.82 -10.52 -3.46
C GLU A 126 -20.07 -9.64 -3.31
N PHE A 127 -20.31 -9.10 -2.12
CA PHE A 127 -21.50 -8.32 -1.83
C PHE A 127 -21.44 -6.87 -2.34
N SER A 128 -20.28 -6.38 -2.79
CA SER A 128 -20.11 -5.04 -3.37
C SER A 128 -20.13 -5.02 -4.90
N ASN A 129 -20.55 -6.11 -5.57
CA ASN A 129 -20.44 -6.27 -7.03
C ASN A 129 -19.00 -6.14 -7.54
N ASN A 130 -18.07 -6.79 -6.84
CA ASN A 130 -16.64 -6.77 -7.12
C ASN A 130 -16.05 -5.34 -7.10
N ARG A 131 -16.51 -4.53 -6.13
CA ARG A 131 -16.00 -3.18 -5.84
C ARG A 131 -15.48 -3.06 -4.40
N PRO A 132 -14.62 -3.99 -3.93
CA PRO A 132 -14.16 -4.00 -2.54
C PRO A 132 -13.41 -2.72 -2.16
N LEU A 133 -12.57 -2.17 -3.05
CA LEU A 133 -11.76 -0.99 -2.73
C LEU A 133 -12.65 0.25 -2.55
N SER A 134 -13.60 0.47 -3.48
CA SER A 134 -14.57 1.56 -3.38
C SER A 134 -15.41 1.47 -2.11
N CYS A 135 -15.88 0.26 -1.77
CA CYS A 135 -16.70 0.05 -0.58
C CYS A 135 -15.93 0.29 0.72
N ILE A 136 -14.73 -0.30 0.87
CA ILE A 136 -13.89 -0.17 2.06
C ILE A 136 -13.42 1.27 2.26
N MET A 137 -12.95 1.93 1.21
CA MET A 137 -12.54 3.33 1.28
C MET A 137 -13.70 4.22 1.73
N PHE A 138 -14.90 4.02 1.18
CA PHE A 138 -16.08 4.76 1.61
C PHE A 138 -16.43 4.51 3.08
N ALA A 139 -16.45 3.25 3.52
CA ALA A 139 -16.74 2.89 4.90
C ALA A 139 -15.74 3.50 5.88
N ILE A 140 -14.43 3.41 5.60
CA ILE A 140 -13.36 3.98 6.44
C ILE A 140 -13.46 5.50 6.52
N PHE A 141 -13.71 6.17 5.39
CA PHE A 141 -13.79 7.63 5.35
C PHE A 141 -15.03 8.17 6.08
N GLN A 142 -16.11 7.39 6.15
CA GLN A 142 -17.27 7.69 6.99
C GLN A 142 -16.97 7.43 8.47
N GLU A 143 -16.40 6.27 8.81
CA GLU A 143 -16.05 5.86 10.18
C GLU A 143 -15.11 6.87 10.87
N ARG A 144 -14.14 7.40 10.12
CA ARG A 144 -13.15 8.38 10.60
C ARG A 144 -13.55 9.85 10.37
N ASP A 145 -14.75 10.10 9.84
CA ASP A 145 -15.27 11.44 9.47
C ASP A 145 -14.36 12.25 8.51
N LEU A 146 -13.48 11.59 7.74
CA LEU A 146 -12.46 12.23 6.90
C LEU A 146 -13.07 13.09 5.78
N LEU A 147 -14.24 12.70 5.24
CA LEU A 147 -14.92 13.50 4.22
C LEU A 147 -15.31 14.88 4.74
N LYS A 148 -15.78 14.97 5.99
CA LYS A 148 -16.15 16.24 6.62
C LYS A 148 -14.91 17.03 7.00
N THR A 149 -13.94 16.39 7.66
CA THR A 149 -12.69 17.00 8.12
C THR A 149 -11.95 17.69 6.97
N PHE A 150 -11.83 17.02 5.82
CA PHE A 150 -11.13 17.55 4.66
C PHE A 150 -12.04 18.21 3.62
N ARG A 151 -13.34 18.37 3.91
CA ARG A 151 -14.35 18.98 3.03
C ARG A 151 -14.37 18.36 1.63
N ILE A 152 -14.28 17.04 1.57
CA ILE A 152 -14.28 16.28 0.31
C ILE A 152 -15.74 16.02 -0.08
N PRO A 153 -16.23 16.56 -1.22
CA PRO A 153 -17.58 16.25 -1.69
C PRO A 153 -17.71 14.75 -1.96
N VAL A 154 -18.81 14.15 -1.49
CA VAL A 154 -18.97 12.70 -1.52
C VAL A 154 -18.95 12.16 -2.96
N ASP A 155 -19.57 12.86 -3.90
CA ASP A 155 -19.56 12.49 -5.32
C ASP A 155 -18.13 12.51 -5.90
N THR A 156 -17.31 13.48 -5.50
CA THR A 156 -15.90 13.56 -5.91
C THR A 156 -15.12 12.37 -5.39
N PHE A 157 -15.31 12.01 -4.12
CA PHE A 157 -14.66 10.87 -3.50
C PHE A 157 -15.04 9.56 -4.20
N VAL A 158 -16.34 9.28 -4.33
CA VAL A 158 -16.83 8.05 -4.98
C VAL A 158 -16.34 7.96 -6.43
N THR A 159 -16.41 9.06 -7.20
CA THR A 159 -15.90 9.10 -8.58
C THR A 159 -14.41 8.79 -8.63
N TYR A 160 -13.63 9.36 -7.71
CA TYR A 160 -12.19 9.12 -7.64
C TYR A 160 -11.89 7.65 -7.34
N VAL A 161 -12.48 7.07 -6.29
CA VAL A 161 -12.16 5.70 -5.86
C VAL A 161 -12.68 4.67 -6.87
N MET A 162 -13.84 4.88 -7.50
CA MET A 162 -14.30 4.01 -8.59
C MET A 162 -13.33 4.01 -9.77
N THR A 163 -12.80 5.18 -10.12
CA THR A 163 -11.80 5.31 -11.19
C THR A 163 -10.48 4.65 -10.80
N LEU A 164 -10.02 4.83 -9.55
CA LEU A 164 -8.84 4.15 -9.02
C LEU A 164 -8.99 2.63 -9.12
N GLU A 165 -10.13 2.09 -8.69
CA GLU A 165 -10.42 0.67 -8.74
C GLU A 165 -10.46 0.13 -10.19
N ASP A 166 -10.94 0.91 -11.16
CA ASP A 166 -10.91 0.55 -12.60
C ASP A 166 -9.49 0.51 -13.20
N HIS A 167 -8.49 1.06 -12.51
CA HIS A 167 -7.07 0.99 -12.90
C HIS A 167 -6.32 -0.16 -12.21
N TYR A 168 -6.99 -0.94 -11.35
CA TYR A 168 -6.46 -2.24 -10.94
C TYR A 168 -6.85 -3.32 -11.95
N HIS A 169 -5.89 -4.17 -12.30
CA HIS A 169 -6.06 -5.20 -13.32
C HIS A 169 -6.76 -6.45 -12.78
N ALA A 170 -8.04 -6.64 -13.13
CA ALA A 170 -8.82 -7.81 -12.70
C ALA A 170 -8.27 -9.17 -13.20
N ASN A 171 -7.43 -9.17 -14.23
CA ASN A 171 -6.75 -10.36 -14.74
C ASN A 171 -5.42 -10.66 -14.02
N VAL A 172 -4.96 -9.79 -13.11
CA VAL A 172 -3.82 -10.06 -12.22
C VAL A 172 -4.35 -10.77 -10.98
N ALA A 173 -3.79 -11.94 -10.68
CA ALA A 173 -4.32 -12.83 -9.64
C ALA A 173 -4.22 -12.26 -8.21
N TYR A 174 -3.21 -11.44 -7.91
CA TYR A 174 -2.94 -10.94 -6.56
C TYR A 174 -2.98 -9.41 -6.47
N HIS A 175 -2.07 -8.70 -7.14
CA HIS A 175 -1.98 -7.23 -7.12
C HIS A 175 -3.13 -6.57 -7.92
N ASN A 176 -4.36 -6.72 -7.43
CA ASN A 176 -5.60 -6.18 -7.97
C ASN A 176 -6.34 -5.39 -6.86
N SER A 177 -7.55 -4.88 -7.14
CA SER A 177 -8.26 -4.00 -6.21
C SER A 177 -8.66 -4.70 -4.90
N LEU A 178 -8.79 -6.03 -4.89
CA LEU A 178 -9.06 -6.80 -3.67
C LEU A 178 -7.88 -6.68 -2.69
N HIS A 179 -6.65 -6.84 -3.20
CA HIS A 179 -5.45 -6.68 -2.39
C HIS A 179 -5.31 -5.25 -1.87
N ALA A 180 -5.57 -4.26 -2.72
CA ALA A 180 -5.55 -2.85 -2.29
C ALA A 180 -6.58 -2.58 -1.19
N ALA A 181 -7.78 -3.16 -1.29
CA ALA A 181 -8.83 -3.03 -0.28
C ALA A 181 -8.42 -3.67 1.06
N ASP A 182 -7.80 -4.86 1.00
CA ASP A 182 -7.27 -5.58 2.16
C ASP A 182 -6.17 -4.79 2.89
N VAL A 183 -5.18 -4.28 2.15
CA VAL A 183 -4.10 -3.45 2.70
C VAL A 183 -4.64 -2.15 3.29
N THR A 184 -5.64 -1.53 2.64
CA THR A 184 -6.29 -0.31 3.13
C THR A 184 -7.04 -0.55 4.45
N GLN A 185 -7.83 -1.63 4.52
CA GLN A 185 -8.56 -1.99 5.74
C GLN A 185 -7.62 -2.39 6.87
N SER A 186 -6.57 -3.16 6.58
CA SER A 186 -5.53 -3.52 7.54
C SER A 186 -4.80 -2.29 8.08
N THR A 187 -4.46 -1.33 7.21
CA THR A 187 -3.84 -0.05 7.59
C THR A 187 -4.78 0.75 8.51
N HIS A 188 -6.07 0.78 8.20
CA HIS A 188 -7.08 1.37 9.07
C HIS A 188 -7.11 0.73 10.46
N VAL A 189 -7.05 -0.59 10.57
CA VAL A 189 -6.99 -1.28 11.88
C VAL A 189 -5.69 -0.95 12.63
N LEU A 190 -4.54 -0.96 11.95
CA LEU A 190 -3.24 -0.65 12.56
C LEU A 190 -3.16 0.79 13.11
N LEU A 191 -3.72 1.76 12.39
CA LEU A 191 -3.81 3.16 12.82
C LEU A 191 -4.69 3.35 14.07
N SER A 192 -5.55 2.37 14.39
CA SER A 192 -6.38 2.36 15.60
C SER A 192 -5.74 1.59 16.76
N SER A 193 -4.47 1.18 16.65
CA SER A 193 -3.74 0.53 17.74
C SER A 193 -3.68 1.45 18.97
N PRO A 194 -4.01 0.97 20.19
CA PRO A 194 -3.95 1.80 21.40
C PRO A 194 -2.56 2.39 21.69
N ALA A 195 -1.49 1.75 21.20
CA ALA A 195 -0.12 2.26 21.35
C ALA A 195 0.17 3.48 20.45
N LEU A 196 -0.70 3.75 19.47
CA LEU A 196 -0.60 4.84 18.50
C LEU A 196 -1.71 5.88 18.68
N ASP A 197 -2.48 5.79 19.79
CA ASP A 197 -3.56 6.72 20.08
C ASP A 197 -3.04 8.16 20.19
N ALA A 198 -3.72 9.08 19.51
CA ALA A 198 -3.35 10.50 19.38
C ALA A 198 -1.91 10.79 18.87
N VAL A 199 -1.23 9.81 18.28
CA VAL A 199 0.13 10.02 17.71
C VAL A 199 0.06 10.74 16.36
N PHE A 200 -0.92 10.40 15.52
CA PHE A 200 -1.03 10.90 14.16
C PHE A 200 -2.10 11.98 14.03
N THR A 201 -1.82 12.98 13.20
CA THR A 201 -2.79 13.96 12.73
C THR A 201 -3.77 13.35 11.73
N ASP A 202 -4.93 13.99 11.55
CA ASP A 202 -5.90 13.58 10.52
C ASP A 202 -5.27 13.53 9.12
N LEU A 203 -4.30 14.40 8.83
CA LEU A 203 -3.63 14.45 7.53
C LEU A 203 -2.70 13.25 7.32
N GLU A 204 -1.99 12.82 8.36
CA GLU A 204 -1.14 11.62 8.31
C GLU A 204 -1.98 10.35 8.18
N ILE A 205 -3.13 10.29 8.88
CA ILE A 205 -4.11 9.20 8.73
C ILE A 205 -4.64 9.16 7.29
N LEU A 206 -5.06 10.31 6.75
CA LEU A 206 -5.50 10.41 5.35
C LEU A 206 -4.40 9.94 4.39
N ALA A 207 -3.17 10.42 4.58
CA ALA A 207 -2.04 10.06 3.72
C ALA A 207 -1.73 8.56 3.76
N ALA A 208 -1.76 7.93 4.95
CA ALA A 208 -1.53 6.50 5.10
C ALA A 208 -2.61 5.65 4.42
N LEU A 209 -3.89 5.99 4.62
CA LEU A 209 -5.01 5.29 3.98
C LEU A 209 -5.00 5.47 2.46
N PHE A 210 -4.70 6.69 2.00
CA PHE A 210 -4.59 6.98 0.58
C PHE A 210 -3.41 6.22 -0.05
N ALA A 211 -2.24 6.22 0.59
CA ALA A 211 -1.07 5.47 0.14
C ALA A 211 -1.38 3.97 0.03
N ALA A 212 -2.03 3.39 1.04
CA ALA A 212 -2.46 1.99 1.03
C ALA A 212 -3.39 1.68 -0.16
N ALA A 213 -4.34 2.56 -0.47
CA ALA A 213 -5.29 2.36 -1.56
C ALA A 213 -4.63 2.42 -2.96
N ILE A 214 -3.58 3.22 -3.14
CA ILE A 214 -2.95 3.44 -4.45
C ILE A 214 -1.64 2.68 -4.66
N HIS A 215 -1.12 1.96 -3.66
CA HIS A 215 0.27 1.49 -3.68
C HIS A 215 0.62 0.57 -4.87
N ASP A 216 -0.36 -0.19 -5.36
CA ASP A 216 -0.22 -1.17 -6.45
C ASP A 216 -1.11 -0.86 -7.67
N VAL A 217 -1.61 0.38 -7.79
CA VAL A 217 -2.45 0.74 -8.95
C VAL A 217 -1.68 0.52 -10.26
N ASP A 218 -2.35 -0.02 -11.28
CA ASP A 218 -1.77 -0.35 -12.60
C ASP A 218 -0.67 -1.44 -12.56
N HIS A 219 -0.59 -2.24 -11.48
CA HIS A 219 0.41 -3.29 -11.37
C HIS A 219 0.26 -4.36 -12.48
N PRO A 220 1.34 -4.72 -13.22
CA PRO A 220 1.27 -5.62 -14.38
C PRO A 220 1.26 -7.13 -14.03
N GLY A 221 1.41 -7.46 -12.75
CA GLY A 221 1.43 -8.85 -12.25
C GLY A 221 2.79 -9.53 -12.36
N VAL A 222 3.86 -8.77 -12.59
CA VAL A 222 5.25 -9.24 -12.64
C VAL A 222 6.11 -8.45 -11.65
N SER A 223 7.22 -9.02 -11.19
CA SER A 223 8.11 -8.36 -10.24
C SER A 223 8.97 -7.29 -10.91
N ASN A 224 9.52 -6.37 -10.11
CA ASN A 224 10.46 -5.35 -10.60
C ASN A 224 11.68 -5.95 -11.32
N GLN A 225 12.11 -7.16 -10.96
CA GLN A 225 13.25 -7.81 -11.59
C GLN A 225 12.93 -8.36 -12.98
N PHE A 226 11.65 -8.59 -13.29
CA PHE A 226 11.20 -9.04 -14.61
C PHE A 226 11.10 -7.90 -15.61
N LEU A 227 10.74 -6.69 -15.15
CA LEU A 227 10.65 -5.47 -15.96
C LEU A 227 12.04 -4.95 -16.38
#